data_AF-A0A971WWA3-F1
#
_entry.id   AF-A0A971WWA3-F1
#
_cell.length_a   1.000
_cell.length_b   1.000
_cell.length_c   1.000
_cell.angle_alpha   90.00
_cell.angle_beta   90.00
_cell.angle_gamma   90.00
#
_symmetry.space_group_name_H-M   'P 1'
#
loop_
_entity.id
_entity.type
_entity.pdbx_description
1 polymer ?
#
loop_
_entity_poly.entity_id
_entity_poly.type
_entity_poly.pdbx_seq_one_letter_code
_entity_poly.pdbx_strand_id
1 'polypeptide(L)'
;MTTAIHPLIKDAPELAQDLQDLCDDDPKFAAQVDEFSQLAARLAAVKAGSETLSAEDQVLLEQQCDAQQAILLRKLTHPAGGCCGGCGG
;
A
#
# COMPACT_ATOMS: atom_id res chain seq x y z
N MET A 1 11.11 -12.40 -14.59
CA MET A 1 10.07 -11.40 -14.90
C MET A 1 10.24 -10.29 -13.90
N THR A 2 10.45 -9.05 -14.35
CA THR A 2 10.67 -7.90 -13.45
C THR A 2 9.38 -7.64 -12.69
N THR A 3 9.31 -8.11 -11.45
CA THR A 3 8.25 -7.80 -10.50
C THR A 3 8.23 -6.28 -10.36
N ALA A 4 7.26 -5.61 -10.97
CA ALA A 4 7.04 -4.19 -10.72
C ALA A 4 6.83 -4.06 -9.21
N ILE A 5 7.81 -3.48 -8.52
CA ILE A 5 7.77 -3.34 -7.07
C ILE A 5 6.61 -2.41 -6.76
N HIS A 6 5.57 -2.96 -6.15
CA HIS A 6 4.36 -2.21 -5.80
C HIS A 6 4.74 -1.09 -4.81
N PRO A 7 4.15 0.11 -4.91
CA PRO A 7 4.49 1.24 -4.02
C PRO A 7 4.36 0.88 -2.54
N LEU A 8 3.48 -0.06 -2.19
CA LEU A 8 3.25 -0.55 -0.83
C LEU A 8 4.47 -1.27 -0.23
N ILE A 9 5.24 -1.97 -1.06
CA ILE A 9 6.40 -2.79 -0.66
C ILE A 9 7.70 -2.25 -1.26
N LYS A 10 7.70 -0.99 -1.69
CA LYS A 10 8.88 -0.34 -2.26
C LYS A 10 10.07 -0.36 -1.32
N ASP A 11 9.80 -0.14 -0.03
CA ASP A 11 10.81 -0.14 1.04
C ASP A 11 10.97 -1.52 1.70
N ALA A 12 10.14 -2.50 1.35
CA ALA A 12 10.15 -3.86 1.89
C ALA A 12 9.91 -4.91 0.79
N PRO A 13 10.82 -5.01 -0.21
CA PRO A 13 10.64 -5.89 -1.37
C PRO A 13 10.57 -7.38 -1.00
N GLU A 14 11.03 -7.76 0.19
CA GLU A 14 10.90 -9.12 0.73
C GLU A 14 9.44 -9.56 0.93
N LEU A 15 8.53 -8.62 1.17
CA LEU A 15 7.09 -8.88 1.34
C LEU A 15 6.35 -9.02 0.00
N ALA A 16 7.04 -8.97 -1.14
CA ALA A 16 6.42 -9.12 -2.46
C ALA A 16 5.74 -10.48 -2.62
N GLN A 17 6.31 -11.53 -2.05
CA GLN A 17 5.75 -12.86 -2.11
C GLN A 17 4.47 -12.96 -1.26
N ASP A 18 4.50 -12.50 -0.01
CA ASP A 18 3.33 -12.45 0.88
C ASP A 18 2.21 -11.57 0.30
N LEU A 19 2.56 -10.48 -0.38
CA LEU A 19 1.57 -9.59 -1.01
C LEU A 19 0.88 -10.30 -2.17
N GLN A 20 1.64 -11.03 -2.97
CA GLN A 20 1.09 -11.81 -4.06
C GLN A 20 0.19 -12.94 -3.54
N ASP A 21 0.62 -13.66 -2.50
CA ASP A 21 -0.13 -14.74 -1.87
C ASP A 21 -1.46 -14.24 -1.28
N LEU A 22 -1.42 -13.12 -0.54
CA LEU A 22 -2.62 -12.52 0.05
C LEU A 22 -3.57 -11.93 -1.00
N CYS A 23 -3.05 -11.44 -2.12
CA CYS A 23 -3.87 -11.01 -3.26
C CYS A 23 -4.55 -12.20 -3.96
N ASP A 24 -3.91 -13.37 -4.00
CA ASP A 24 -4.50 -14.58 -4.60
C ASP A 24 -5.57 -15.18 -3.66
N ASP A 25 -5.31 -15.18 -2.35
CA ASP A 25 -6.23 -15.67 -1.32
C ASP A 25 -7.42 -14.74 -1.07
N ASP A 26 -7.20 -13.42 -0.99
CA ASP A 26 -8.23 -12.42 -0.71
C ASP A 26 -8.42 -11.45 -1.91
N PRO A 27 -9.44 -11.66 -2.76
CA PRO A 27 -9.69 -10.80 -3.91
C PRO A 27 -10.11 -9.37 -3.52
N LYS A 28 -10.60 -9.16 -2.28
CA LYS A 28 -10.88 -7.80 -1.78
C LYS A 28 -9.58 -7.09 -1.44
N PHE A 29 -8.61 -7.80 -0.87
CA PHE A 29 -7.27 -7.27 -0.65
C PHE A 29 -6.61 -6.91 -1.98
N ALA A 30 -6.70 -7.77 -3.00
CA ALA A 30 -6.20 -7.45 -4.34
C ALA A 30 -6.82 -6.16 -4.90
N ALA A 31 -8.14 -5.98 -4.76
CA ALA A 31 -8.81 -4.74 -5.17
C ALA A 31 -8.31 -3.52 -4.39
N GLN A 32 -8.07 -3.65 -3.09
CA GLN A 32 -7.52 -2.56 -2.26
C GLN A 32 -6.08 -2.22 -2.65
N VAL A 33 -5.26 -3.23 -2.96
CA VAL A 33 -3.88 -3.05 -3.42
C VAL A 33 -3.86 -2.27 -4.74
N ASP A 34 -4.73 -2.61 -5.68
CA ASP A 34 -4.90 -1.89 -6.94
C ASP A 34 -5.35 -0.43 -6.72
N GLU A 35 -6.35 -0.21 -5.87
CA GLU A 35 -6.85 1.12 -5.51
C GLU A 35 -5.73 1.99 -4.90
N PHE A 36 -4.94 1.41 -3.99
CA PHE A 36 -3.79 2.11 -3.42
C PHE A 36 -2.74 2.45 -4.48
N SER A 37 -2.47 1.55 -5.42
CA SER A 37 -1.55 1.81 -6.54
C SER A 37 -1.99 3.01 -7.36
N GLN A 38 -3.29 3.15 -7.63
CA GLN A 38 -3.84 4.29 -8.34
C GLN A 38 -3.68 5.60 -7.53
N LEU A 39 -3.98 5.57 -6.23
CA LEU A 39 -3.77 6.72 -5.35
C LEU A 39 -2.29 7.12 -5.28
N ALA A 40 -1.38 6.15 -5.13
CA ALA A 40 0.05 6.38 -5.05
C ALA A 40 0.60 6.93 -6.37
N ALA A 41 0.14 6.43 -7.52
CA ALA A 41 0.49 6.96 -8.83
C ALA A 41 0.03 8.40 -8.98
N ARG A 42 -1.20 8.71 -8.55
CA ARG A 42 -1.74 10.07 -8.57
C ARG A 42 -0.96 11.00 -7.64
N LEU A 43 -0.64 10.55 -6.44
CA LEU A 43 0.16 11.32 -5.49
C LEU A 43 1.57 11.57 -6.05
N ALA A 44 2.18 10.58 -6.71
CA ALA A 44 3.46 10.75 -7.38
C ALA A 44 3.38 11.77 -8.52
N ALA A 45 2.30 11.77 -9.30
CA ALA A 45 2.07 12.77 -10.35
C ALA A 45 1.91 14.18 -9.78
N VAL A 46 1.18 14.33 -8.67
CA VAL A 46 1.03 15.61 -7.96
C VAL A 46 2.37 16.09 -7.41
N LYS A 47 3.13 15.21 -6.74
CA LYS A 47 4.47 15.53 -6.22
C LYS A 47 5.48 15.84 -7.32
N ALA A 48 5.33 15.23 -8.49
CA ALA A 48 6.15 15.52 -9.67
C ALA A 48 5.78 16.84 -10.35
N GLY A 49 4.69 17.51 -9.92
CA GLY A 49 4.17 18.71 -10.58
C GLY A 49 3.46 18.41 -11.91
N SER A 50 3.18 17.14 -12.20
CA SER A 50 2.42 16.72 -13.39
C SER A 50 0.91 16.92 -13.20
N GLU A 51 0.43 16.89 -11.96
CA GLU A 51 -0.95 17.22 -11.58
C GLU A 51 -0.91 18.37 -10.57
N THR A 52 -1.73 19.40 -10.75
CA THR A 52 -1.82 20.52 -9.81
C THR A 52 -3.10 20.36 -8.99
N LEU A 53 -2.94 20.09 -7.69
CA LEU A 53 -4.01 20.05 -6.71
C LEU A 53 -3.89 21.22 -5.75
N SER A 54 -5.01 21.61 -5.15
CA SER A 54 -4.99 22.55 -4.02
C SER A 54 -4.26 21.92 -2.84
N ALA A 55 -3.69 22.75 -1.94
CA ALA A 55 -3.01 22.25 -0.75
C ALA A 55 -3.91 21.31 0.09
N GLU A 56 -5.20 21.63 0.18
CA GLU A 56 -6.20 20.81 0.88
C GLU A 56 -6.40 19.44 0.20
N ASP A 57 -6.56 19.42 -1.12
CA ASP A 57 -6.71 18.18 -1.90
C ASP A 57 -5.46 17.31 -1.85
N GLN A 58 -4.27 17.92 -1.88
CA GLN A 58 -3.00 17.22 -1.75
C GLN A 58 -2.88 16.55 -0.37
N VAL A 59 -3.20 17.28 0.70
CA VAL A 59 -3.20 16.73 2.08
C VAL A 59 -4.22 15.60 2.21
N LEU A 60 -5.40 15.74 1.60
CA LEU A 60 -6.42 14.69 1.61
C LEU A 60 -5.95 13.44 0.85
N LEU A 61 -5.28 13.61 -0.30
CA LEU A 61 -4.73 12.51 -1.08
C LEU A 61 -3.62 11.77 -0.32
N GLU A 62 -2.72 12.51 0.34
CA GLU A 62 -1.68 11.94 1.19
C GLU A 62 -2.26 11.13 2.36
N GLN A 63 -3.27 11.66 3.04
CA GLN A 63 -3.94 10.94 4.13
C GLN A 63 -4.66 9.68 3.66
N GLN A 64 -5.31 9.72 2.49
CA GLN A 64 -5.97 8.53 1.91
C GLN A 64 -4.93 7.45 1.57
N CYS A 65 -3.82 7.84 0.93
CA CYS A 65 -2.71 6.94 0.65
C CYS A 65 -2.17 6.31 1.94
N ASP A 66 -1.87 7.11 2.96
CA ASP A 66 -1.30 6.63 4.22
C ASP A 66 -2.26 5.69 4.97
N ALA A 67 -3.55 6.06 5.03
CA ALA A 67 -4.57 5.22 5.64
C ALA A 67 -4.73 3.87 4.93
N GLN A 68 -4.79 3.86 3.60
CA GLN A 68 -4.84 2.61 2.83
C GLN A 68 -3.57 1.79 3.01
N GLN A 69 -2.40 2.44 2.93
CA GLN A 69 -1.12 1.78 3.11
C GLN A 69 -1.04 1.08 4.47
N ALA A 70 -1.43 1.76 5.54
CA ALA A 70 -1.43 1.20 6.89
C ALA A 70 -2.38 0.00 7.03
N ILE A 71 -3.56 0.05 6.41
CA ILE A 71 -4.52 -1.08 6.40
C ILE A 71 -3.92 -2.28 5.67
N LEU A 72 -3.34 -2.05 4.48
CA LEU A 72 -2.76 -3.11 3.66
C LEU A 72 -1.53 -3.72 4.33
N LEU A 73 -0.62 -2.90 4.88
CA LEU A 73 0.55 -3.36 5.63
C LEU A 73 0.16 -4.15 6.88
N ARG A 74 -0.90 -3.75 7.60
CA ARG A 74 -1.38 -4.52 8.75
C ARG A 74 -1.85 -5.91 8.33
N LYS A 75 -2.59 -6.03 7.23
CA LYS A 75 -3.03 -7.33 6.70
C LYS A 75 -1.86 -8.16 6.20
N LEU A 76 -0.88 -7.52 5.55
CA LEU A 76 0.31 -8.16 5.03
C LEU A 76 1.25 -8.68 6.13
N THR A 77 1.40 -7.93 7.23
CA THR A 77 2.24 -8.31 8.38
C THR A 77 1.51 -9.19 9.40
N HIS A 78 0.18 -9.20 9.37
CA HIS A 78 -0.67 -10.06 10.20
C HIS A 78 -1.69 -10.82 9.34
N PRO A 79 -1.23 -11.72 8.43
CA PRO A 79 -2.13 -12.68 7.84
C PRO A 79 -2.70 -13.55 8.97
N ALA A 80 -3.98 -13.88 8.90
CA ALA A 80 -4.82 -14.38 10.00
C ALA A 80 -4.45 -15.77 10.56
N GLY A 81 -3.22 -15.95 11.05
CA GLY A 81 -2.70 -17.22 11.57
C GLY A 81 -1.34 -17.17 12.29
N GLY A 82 -0.76 -16.01 12.56
CA GLY A 82 0.57 -15.89 13.18
C GLY A 82 0.56 -15.26 14.58
N CYS A 83 0.33 -16.07 15.61
CA CYS A 83 0.72 -15.71 16.98
C CYS A 83 2.24 -15.79 17.12
N CYS A 84 2.94 -14.64 17.12
CA CYS A 84 4.22 -14.37 17.80
C CYS A 84 4.62 -12.94 17.40
N GLY A 85 4.83 -11.95 18.25
CA GLY A 85 5.28 -11.92 19.63
C GLY A 85 6.10 -10.62 19.72
N GLY A 86 5.66 -9.66 20.53
CA GLY A 86 6.37 -8.38 20.67
C GLY A 86 5.45 -7.16 20.61
N CYS A 87 4.58 -7.05 21.60
CA CYS A 87 4.18 -5.75 22.10
C CYS A 87 5.47 -4.98 22.46
N GLY A 88 5.82 -3.95 21.69
CA GLY A 88 6.96 -3.08 21.95
C GLY A 88 6.45 -1.69 22.30
N GLY A 89 6.39 -1.39 23.60
CA GLY A 89 6.07 -0.06 24.15
C GLY A 89 5.18 -0.12 25.38
#